data_AF-A0A967GY06-F1
#
_entry.id   AF-A0A967GY06-F1
#
_cell.length_a   1.000
_cell.length_b   1.000
_cell.length_c   1.000
_cell.angle_alpha   90.00
_cell.angle_beta   90.00
_cell.angle_gamma   90.00
#
_symmetry.space_group_name_H-M   'P 1'
#
loop_
_entity.id
_entity.type
_entity.pdbx_description
1 polymer ?
#
loop_
_entity_poly.entity_id
_entity_poly.type
_entity_poly.pdbx_seq_one_letter_code
_entity_poly.pdbx_strand_id
1 'polypeptide(L)' 'MTTTPADPVNILTLKWGTRYGPKFVNQLHNAIRRHLTLPFRFLCFTDDGDGIHEG' A
#
# COMPACT_ATOMS: atom_id res chain seq x y z
N MET A 1 -26.33 -4.93 -17.20
CA MET A 1 -25.29 -3.89 -17.25
C MET A 1 -24.00 -4.51 -16.74
N THR A 2 -23.11 -4.92 -17.63
CA THR A 2 -21.78 -5.44 -17.27
C THR A 2 -20.81 -4.27 -17.26
N THR A 3 -20.47 -3.78 -16.06
CA THR A 3 -19.45 -2.75 -15.86
C THR A 3 -18.09 -3.38 -16.14
N THR A 4 -17.34 -2.87 -17.12
CA THR A 4 -15.93 -3.24 -17.31
C THR A 4 -15.16 -2.86 -16.03
N PRO A 5 -14.45 -3.79 -15.37
CA PRO A 5 -13.68 -3.43 -14.18
C PRO A 5 -12.59 -2.44 -14.61
N ALA A 6 -12.59 -1.26 -13.99
CA ALA A 6 -11.51 -0.30 -14.17
C ALA A 6 -10.19 -0.92 -13.70
N ASP A 7 -9.12 -0.70 -14.45
CA ASP A 7 -7.79 -1.19 -14.09
C ASP A 7 -7.37 -0.66 -12.70
N PRO A 8 -6.81 -1.52 -11.84
CA PRO A 8 -6.43 -1.11 -10.50
C PRO A 8 -5.25 -0.13 -10.52
N VAL A 9 -5.32 0.90 -9.67
CA VAL A 9 -4.25 1.87 -9.51
C VAL A 9 -3.10 1.25 -8.71
N ASN A 10 -1.86 1.38 -9.20
CA ASN A 10 -0.69 0.92 -8.46
C ASN A 10 -0.15 2.04 -7.56
N ILE A 11 0.07 1.73 -6.28
CA ILE A 11 0.67 2.64 -5.32
C ILE A 11 1.96 2.01 -4.83
N LEU A 12 3.08 2.70 -5.09
CA LEU A 12 4.41 2.28 -4.67
C LEU A 12 4.88 3.11 -3.49
N THR A 13 5.47 2.44 -2.51
CA THR A 13 6.17 3.06 -1.38
C THR A 13 7.52 2.38 -1.14
N LEU A 14 8.39 3.04 -0.39
CA LEU A 14 9.75 2.58 -0.09
C LEU A 14 9.99 2.68 1.42
N LYS A 15 10.36 1.57 2.06
CA LYS A 15 10.88 1.53 3.43
C LYS A 15 12.31 0.99 3.37
N TRP A 16 13.30 1.82 3.70
CA TRP A 16 14.71 1.40 3.63
C TRP A 16 15.46 1.79 4.90
N GLY A 17 16.12 0.82 5.52
CA GLY A 17 16.81 0.99 6.80
C GLY A 17 15.86 1.32 7.96
N THR A 18 16.38 1.97 9.00
CA THR A 18 15.70 2.09 10.30
C THR A 18 15.09 3.46 10.59
N ARG A 19 15.34 4.47 9.75
CA ARG A 19 14.85 5.84 9.98
C ARG A 19 13.32 5.92 10.00
N TYR A 20 12.66 5.16 9.12
CA TYR A 20 11.22 5.11 9.02
C TYR A 20 10.76 3.66 9.21
N GLY A 21 10.23 3.37 10.39
CA GLY A 21 9.75 2.02 10.72
C GLY A 21 8.48 1.61 9.94
N PRO A 22 8.08 0.33 10.07
CA PRO A 22 6.94 -0.24 9.33
C PRO A 22 5.59 0.45 9.62
N LYS A 23 5.47 1.13 10.77
CA LYS A 23 4.28 1.92 11.15
C LYS A 23 3.85 2.90 10.05
N PHE A 24 4.79 3.55 9.37
CA PHE A 24 4.47 4.53 8.32
C PHE A 24 3.84 3.85 7.10
N VAL A 25 4.37 2.70 6.69
CA VAL A 25 3.84 1.88 5.59
C VAL A 25 2.41 1.43 5.91
N ASN A 26 2.20 0.90 7.12
CA ASN A 26 0.90 0.41 7.56
C ASN A 26 -0.14 1.53 7.66
N GLN A 27 0.25 2.70 8.17
CA GLN A 27 -0.63 3.86 8.24
C GLN A 27 -1.01 4.39 6.85
N LEU A 28 -0.04 4.44 5.92
CA LEU A 28 -0.29 4.83 4.54
C LEU A 28 -1.28 3.87 3.87
N HIS A 29 -1.05 2.56 4.00
CA HIS A 29 -1.96 1.54 3.46
C HIS A 29 -3.39 1.70 4.01
N ASN A 30 -3.53 1.89 5.33
CA ASN A 30 -4.83 2.10 5.96
C ASN A 30 -5.51 3.40 5.51
N ALA A 31 -4.75 4.48 5.34
CA ALA A 31 -5.28 5.76 4.86
C ALA A 31 -5.77 5.65 3.42
N ILE A 32 -5.03 4.95 2.55
CA ILE A 32 -5.44 4.68 1.16
C ILE A 32 -6.70 3.82 1.15
N ARG A 33 -6.70 2.68 1.86
CA ARG A 33 -7.86 1.79 1.94
C ARG A 33 -9.13 2.50 2.41
N ARG A 34 -9.01 3.50 3.30
CA ARG A 34 -10.14 4.27 3.82
C ARG A 34 -10.68 5.30 2.84
N HIS A 35 -9.84 5.91 2.00
CA HIS A 35 -10.22 7.10 1.21
C HIS A 35 -10.19 6.88 -0.31
N LEU A 36 -9.46 5.88 -0.81
CA LEU A 36 -9.43 5.54 -2.23
C LEU A 36 -10.58 4.60 -2.56
N THR A 37 -11.50 5.06 -3.39
CA THR A 37 -12.67 4.28 -3.84
C THR A 37 -12.36 3.40 -5.05
N LEU A 38 -11.25 3.63 -5.74
CA LEU A 38 -10.80 2.83 -6.87
C LEU A 38 -10.12 1.55 -6.38
N PRO A 39 -10.24 0.43 -7.13
CA PRO A 39 -9.43 -0.74 -6.86
C PRO A 39 -7.94 -0.36 -6.98
N PHE A 40 -7.13 -0.84 -6.04
CA PHE A 40 -5.70 -0.51 -6.03
C PHE A 40 -4.84 -1.71 -5.62
N ARG A 41 -3.58 -1.66 -6.04
CA ARG A 41 -2.51 -2.56 -5.63
C ARG A 41 -1.45 -1.75 -4.89
N PHE A 42 -1.14 -2.16 -3.66
CA PHE A 42 -0.14 -1.49 -2.83
C PHE A 42 1.16 -2.31 -2.81
N LEU A 43 2.27 -1.69 -3.17
CA LEU A 43 3.59 -2.33 -3.20
C LEU A 43 4.57 -1.52 -2.35
N CYS A 44 5.24 -2.19 -1.42
CA CYS A 44 6.32 -1.61 -0.64
C CYS A 44 7.65 -2.27 -1.05
N PHE A 45 8.59 -1.48 -1.56
CA PHE A 45 9.97 -1.93 -1.68
C PHE A 45 10.65 -1.76 -0.33
N THR A 46 11.29 -2.82 0.14
CA THR A 46 11.99 -2.78 1.41
C THR A 46 13.16 -3.73 1.50
N ASP A 47 14.17 -3.35 2.28
CA ASP A 47 15.28 -4.22 2.70
C ASP A 47 14.89 -5.15 3.86
N ASP A 48 13.82 -4.83 4.58
CA ASP A 48 13.36 -5.56 5.75
C ASP A 48 11.84 -5.46 5.90
N GLY A 49 11.15 -6.60 5.76
CA GLY A 49 9.69 -6.70 5.82
C GLY A 49 9.10 -6.76 7.22
N ASP A 50 9.91 -6.77 8.28
CA ASP A 50 9.41 -6.95 9.65
C ASP A 50 8.40 -5.86 10.04
N GLY A 51 7.28 -6.30 10.62
CA GLY A 51 6.18 -5.45 11.07
C GLY A 51 5.33 -4.80 9.97
N ILE A 52 5.59 -5.05 8.68
CA ILE A 52 4.69 -4.63 7.59
C ILE A 52 3.51 -5.62 7.54
N HIS A 53 2.29 -5.08 7.58
CA HIS A 53 1.09 -5.92 7.54
C HIS A 53 0.83 -6.44 6.12
N GLU A 54 0.41 -7.70 6.01
CA GLU A 54 -0.11 -8.24 4.76
C GLU A 54 -1.44 -7.53 4.41
N GLY A 55 -1.60 -7.22 3.11
CA GLY A 55 -2.73 -6.49 2.54
C GLY A 55 -3.61 -7.36 1.68
#